data_AF-A9PZZ2-F1
#
_entry.id   AF-A9PZZ2-F1
#
_cell.length_a   1.000
_cell.length_b   1.000
_cell.length_c   1.000
_cell.angle_alpha   90.00
_cell.angle_beta   90.00
_cell.angle_gamma   90.00
#
_symmetry.space_group_name_H-M   'P 1'
#
loop_
_entity.id
_entity.type
_entity.pdbx_description
1 polymer ?
#
loop_
_entity_poly.entity_id
_entity_poly.type
_entity_poly.pdbx_seq_one_letter_code
_entity_poly.pdbx_strand_id
1 'polypeptide(L)' 'LCGACGENYASDEFWICCDICEKWFHGKCVKITPARAEHIKQYKCPSCSNKRARP' A
#
# COMPACT_ATOMS: atom_id res chain seq x y z
N LEU A 1 -2.39 -7.95 9.15
CA LEU A 1 -3.57 -7.86 8.26
C LEU A 1 -3.31 -6.80 7.19
N CYS A 2 -3.67 -7.07 5.95
CA CYS A 2 -3.56 -6.10 4.85
C CYS A 2 -4.58 -4.98 5.03
N GLY A 3 -4.12 -3.72 5.00
CA GLY A 3 -4.98 -2.55 5.17
C GLY A 3 -6.01 -2.30 4.06
N ALA A 4 -5.98 -3.08 2.97
CA ALA A 4 -6.92 -2.99 1.85
C ALA A 4 -7.90 -4.17 1.79
N CYS A 5 -7.45 -5.42 1.93
CA CYS A 5 -8.30 -6.60 1.81
C CYS A 5 -8.60 -7.32 3.13
N GLY A 6 -7.97 -6.93 4.24
CA GLY A 6 -8.19 -7.55 5.55
C GLY A 6 -7.52 -8.91 5.76
N GLU A 7 -6.92 -9.51 4.73
CA GLU A 7 -6.28 -10.83 4.82
C GLU A 7 -5.00 -10.84 5.69
N ASN A 8 -4.64 -12.01 6.20
CA ASN A 8 -3.46 -12.22 7.05
C ASN A 8 -2.14 -12.21 6.27
N TYR A 9 -1.04 -12.07 7.03
CA TYR A 9 0.31 -12.11 6.46
C TYR A 9 0.61 -13.51 5.89
N ALA A 10 1.03 -13.55 4.63
CA ALA A 10 1.61 -14.73 3.98
C ALA A 10 3.04 -14.39 3.55
N SER A 11 3.97 -15.31 3.81
CA SER A 11 5.41 -15.08 3.63
C SER A 11 5.86 -14.93 2.17
N ASP A 12 5.04 -15.37 1.22
CA ASP A 12 5.36 -15.36 -0.23
C ASP A 12 4.78 -14.13 -0.96
N GLU A 13 4.10 -13.23 -0.24
CA GLU A 13 3.47 -12.06 -0.83
C GLU A 13 4.36 -10.82 -0.74
N PHE A 14 4.30 -9.96 -1.76
CA PHE A 14 4.96 -8.65 -1.71
C PHE A 14 4.12 -7.65 -0.90
N TRP A 15 4.76 -6.97 0.06
CA TRP A 15 4.13 -5.98 0.93
C TRP A 15 4.80 -4.61 0.81
N ILE A 16 4.02 -3.56 1.02
CA ILE A 16 4.48 -2.17 1.05
C ILE A 16 3.81 -1.40 2.18
N CYS A 17 4.59 -0.58 2.90
CA CYS A 17 4.11 0.27 3.98
C CYS A 17 3.83 1.69 3.48
N CYS A 18 2.68 2.26 3.85
CA CYS A 18 2.31 3.64 3.52
C CYS A 18 2.95 4.64 4.49
N ASP A 19 3.70 5.62 3.98
CA ASP A 19 4.35 6.67 4.79
C ASP A 19 3.37 7.65 5.46
N ILE A 20 2.09 7.63 5.08
CA ILE A 20 1.08 8.56 5.62
C ILE A 20 0.28 7.98 6.78
N CYS A 21 -0.01 6.69 6.74
CA CYS A 21 -0.85 6.03 7.75
C CYS A 21 -0.20 4.81 8.38
N GLU A 22 1.04 4.52 8.00
CA GLU A 22 1.90 3.47 8.56
C GLU A 22 1.28 2.07 8.50
N LYS A 23 0.28 1.89 7.61
CA LYS A 23 -0.37 0.62 7.35
C LYS A 23 0.36 -0.15 6.26
N TRP A 24 0.36 -1.47 6.42
CA TRP A 24 0.92 -2.42 5.48
C TRP A 24 -0.14 -2.95 4.50
N PHE A 25 0.25 -3.10 3.24
CA PHE A 25 -0.62 -3.53 2.17
C PHE A 25 0.08 -4.57 1.29
N HIS A 26 -0.66 -5.57 0.79
CA HIS A 26 -0.18 -6.36 -0.33
C HIS A 26 -0.02 -5.46 -1.55
N GLY A 27 1.10 -5.56 -2.26
CA GLY A 27 1.32 -4.78 -3.48
C GLY A 27 0.21 -5.00 -4.50
N LYS A 28 -0.31 -6.23 -4.65
CA LYS A 28 -1.46 -6.53 -5.52
C LYS A 28 -2.73 -5.75 -5.15
N CYS A 29 -3.01 -5.62 -3.84
CA CYS A 29 -4.20 -4.91 -3.36
C CYS A 29 -4.16 -3.40 -3.61
N VAL A 30 -2.95 -2.84 -3.77
CA VAL A 30 -2.74 -1.41 -4.02
C VAL A 30 -2.11 -1.12 -5.38
N LYS A 31 -2.07 -2.11 -6.27
CA LYS A 31 -1.53 -2.02 -7.65
C LYS A 31 -0.09 -1.51 -7.71
N ILE A 32 0.75 -1.98 -6.80
CA ILE A 32 2.19 -1.73 -6.78
C ILE A 32 2.93 -3.06 -6.97
N THR A 33 3.84 -3.08 -7.94
CA THR A 33 4.77 -4.19 -8.17
C THR A 33 6.09 -3.91 -7.43
N PRO A 34 6.89 -4.95 -7.11
CA PRO A 34 8.20 -4.78 -6.50
C PRO A 34 9.09 -3.81 -7.30
N ALA A 35 9.17 -3.99 -8.61
CA ALA A 35 9.94 -3.11 -9.51
C ALA A 35 9.50 -1.64 -9.46
N ARG A 36 8.20 -1.38 -9.23
CA ARG A 36 7.71 -0.01 -9.04
C ARG A 36 8.11 0.53 -7.66
N ALA A 37 8.06 -0.31 -6.63
CA ALA A 37 8.41 0.06 -5.26
C ALA A 37 9.89 0.46 -5.12
N GLU A 38 10.79 -0.16 -5.88
CA GLU A 38 12.21 0.22 -5.92
C GLU A 38 12.43 1.69 -6.30
N HIS A 39 11.52 2.29 -7.08
CA HIS A 39 11.61 3.69 -7.50
C HIS A 39 10.75 4.64 -6.66
N ILE A 40 10.01 4.14 -5.67
CA ILE A 40 9.15 4.96 -4.81
C ILE A 40 9.91 5.38 -3.56
N LYS A 41 10.22 6.67 -3.45
CA LYS A 41 10.85 7.24 -2.24
C LYS A 41 9.89 7.37 -1.05
N GLN A 42 8.64 7.70 -1.33
CA GLN A 42 7.56 7.79 -0.34
C GLN A 42 6.29 7.21 -0.95
N TYR A 43 5.83 6.11 -0.39
CA TYR A 43 4.64 5.44 -0.82
C TYR A 43 3.41 5.98 -0.10
N LYS A 44 2.43 6.40 -0.89
CA LYS A 44 1.12 6.84 -0.41
C LYS A 44 0.04 5.86 -0.86
N CYS A 45 -0.62 5.20 0.08
CA CYS A 45 -1.68 4.25 -0.25
C CYS A 45 -2.89 4.93 -0.91
N PRO A 46 -3.72 4.19 -1.66
CA PRO A 46 -4.88 4.74 -2.36
C PRO A 46 -5.82 5.51 -1.42
N SER A 47 -6.05 4.99 -0.21
CA SER A 47 -6.90 5.64 0.80
C SER A 47 -6.34 6.99 1.24
N CYS A 48 -5.03 7.12 1.42
CA CYS A 48 -4.40 8.39 1.78
C CYS A 48 -4.34 9.33 0.57
N SER A 49 -4.15 8.78 -0.63
CA SER A 49 -4.07 9.56 -1.88
C SER A 49 -5.41 10.23 -2.19
N ASN A 50 -6.52 9.50 -2.03
CA ASN A 50 -7.86 9.96 -2.33
C ASN A 50 -8.48 10.88 -1.27
N LYS A 51 -7.79 11.16 -0.15
CA LYS A 51 -8.26 12.10 0.88
C LYS A 51 -8.18 13.58 0.48
N ARG A 52 -7.77 13.91 -0.75
CA ARG A 52 -7.87 15.27 -1.30
C ARG A 52 -9.01 15.32 -2.31
N ALA A 53 -9.89 16.32 -2.11
CA ALA A 53 -11.11 16.64 -2.85
C ALA A 53 -12.40 15.91 -2.42
N ARG A 54 -12.85 16.16 -1.18
CA ARG A 54 -14.28 16.49 -1.00
C ARG A 54 -14.36 18.02 -0.97
N PRO A 55 -15.17 18.66 -1.84
CA PRO A 55 -15.54 20.07 -1.68
C PRO A 55 -16.21 20.31 -0.31
#